data_AF-A0A0C2WUK6-F1
#
_entry.id   AF-A0A0C2WUK6-F1
#
_cell.length_a   1.000
_cell.length_b   1.000
_cell.length_c   1.000
_cell.angle_alpha   90.00
_cell.angle_beta   90.00
_cell.angle_gamma   90.00
#
_symmetry.space_group_name_H-M   'P 1'
#
loop_
_entity.id
_entity.type
_entity.pdbx_description
1 polymer ?
#
loop_
_entity_poly.entity_id
_entity_poly.type
_entity_poly.pdbx_seq_one_letter_code
_entity_poly.pdbx_strand_id
1 'polypeptide(L)'
;MIQILSTQTQVAIKVIKTTSRPDAMQRKVRRERAIWATASHPNIHPFLGYADDDKFGPFGALISPWSSNGDASHFLDKYGDSMVLTSRIMLWQGVLDGVGYLHGHDPRIVHGDLKPGNVLIDDRGRPTICDFGLAQIFLEAGTTGVTTTSEHTGTARYLAPELVLSDHTVPPTKESDMYAVGCLGLEFIYLQKPYYNRVNNLRGQIFQDIRAGVPPAFEP
;
A
#
# COMPACT_ATOMS: atom_id res chain seq x y z
N MET A 1 -25.91 8.92 -10.30
CA MET A 1 -25.77 8.94 -11.77
C MET A 1 -24.31 9.20 -12.08
N ILE A 2 -23.56 8.20 -12.53
CA ILE A 2 -22.15 8.37 -12.91
C ILE A 2 -22.16 8.72 -14.40
N GLN A 3 -21.90 9.98 -14.75
CA GLN A 3 -21.83 10.43 -16.14
C GLN A 3 -20.36 10.53 -16.54
N ILE A 4 -19.82 9.45 -17.12
CA ILE A 4 -18.49 9.47 -17.75
C ILE A 4 -18.68 10.02 -19.16
N LEU A 5 -18.27 11.27 -19.39
CA LEU A 5 -18.38 11.93 -20.69
C LEU A 5 -17.31 11.43 -21.67
N SER A 6 -17.75 10.70 -22.69
CA SER A 6 -17.19 10.61 -24.06
C SER A 6 -15.79 10.03 -24.33
N THR A 7 -15.10 9.41 -23.37
CA THR A 7 -14.01 8.48 -23.70
C THR A 7 -14.31 7.12 -23.06
N GLN A 8 -14.12 6.02 -23.79
CA GLN A 8 -14.21 4.65 -23.25
C GLN A 8 -13.05 4.39 -22.26
N THR A 9 -13.02 5.13 -21.15
CA THR A 9 -12.00 5.00 -20.12
C THR A 9 -12.40 3.88 -19.19
N GLN A 10 -11.58 2.82 -19.12
CA GLN A 10 -11.75 1.77 -18.14
C GLN A 10 -11.40 2.29 -16.74
N VAL A 11 -12.24 1.96 -15.76
CA VAL A 11 -12.07 2.38 -14.36
C VAL A 11 -12.09 1.18 -13.43
N ALA A 12 -11.35 1.28 -12.34
CA ALA A 12 -11.46 0.36 -11.21
C ALA A 12 -12.48 0.91 -10.21
N ILE A 13 -13.37 0.03 -9.72
CA ILE A 13 -14.37 0.37 -8.69
C ILE A 13 -14.13 -0.52 -7.47
N LYS A 14 -13.55 0.05 -6.41
CA LYS A 14 -13.31 -0.62 -5.12
C LYS A 14 -14.54 -0.43 -4.22
N VAL A 15 -15.39 -1.45 -4.15
CA VAL A 15 -16.57 -1.47 -3.26
C VAL A 15 -16.14 -1.81 -1.84
N ILE A 16 -16.51 -0.96 -0.88
CA ILE A 16 -16.07 -1.11 0.51
C ILE A 16 -17.08 -2.00 1.26
N LYS A 17 -16.74 -3.27 1.43
CA LYS A 17 -17.54 -4.28 2.14
C LYS A 17 -17.13 -4.38 3.62
N THR A 18 -18.05 -4.75 4.50
CA THR A 18 -17.79 -4.79 5.96
C THR A 18 -17.57 -6.19 6.52
N THR A 19 -16.68 -6.27 7.50
CA THR A 19 -16.52 -7.36 8.49
C THR A 19 -16.45 -6.83 9.94
N SER A 20 -16.68 -5.52 10.18
CA SER A 20 -16.38 -4.86 11.47
C SER A 20 -17.37 -3.75 11.88
N ARG A 21 -17.11 -3.07 13.01
CA ARG A 21 -17.99 -2.02 13.58
C ARG A 21 -18.18 -0.84 12.60
N PRO A 22 -19.44 -0.46 12.26
CA PRO A 22 -19.73 0.53 11.22
C PRO A 22 -19.05 1.90 11.38
N ASP A 23 -19.01 2.47 12.60
CA ASP A 23 -18.51 3.85 12.81
C ASP A 23 -17.00 3.98 12.60
N ALA A 24 -16.23 2.97 13.01
CA ALA A 24 -14.79 2.95 12.82
C ALA A 24 -14.45 2.86 11.32
N MET A 25 -15.23 2.08 10.58
CA MET A 25 -15.06 1.94 9.13
C MET A 25 -15.40 3.26 8.41
N GLN A 26 -16.50 3.93 8.75
CA GLN A 26 -16.84 5.23 8.15
C GLN A 26 -15.70 6.25 8.31
N ARG A 27 -15.06 6.31 9.48
CA ARG A 27 -13.90 7.20 9.69
C ARG A 27 -12.72 6.84 8.81
N LYS A 28 -12.40 5.54 8.67
CA LYS A 28 -11.32 5.06 7.79
C LYS A 28 -11.58 5.44 6.33
N VAL A 29 -12.78 5.18 5.82
CA VAL A 29 -13.17 5.50 4.43
C VAL A 29 -13.10 7.00 4.16
N ARG A 30 -13.63 7.83 5.08
CA ARG A 30 -13.54 9.30 4.94
C ARG A 30 -12.10 9.78 4.91
N ARG A 31 -11.23 9.20 5.75
CA ARG A 31 -9.80 9.54 5.77
C ARG A 31 -9.09 9.11 4.47
N GLU A 32 -9.33 7.89 4.00
CA GLU A 32 -8.79 7.38 2.73
C GLU A 32 -9.19 8.29 1.57
N ARG A 33 -10.47 8.65 1.47
CA ARG A 33 -10.98 9.60 0.45
C ARG A 33 -10.29 10.96 0.54
N ALA A 34 -10.15 11.51 1.75
CA ALA A 34 -9.55 12.84 1.95
C ALA A 34 -8.08 12.86 1.55
N ILE A 35 -7.29 11.87 1.99
CA ILE A 35 -5.87 11.74 1.63
C ILE A 35 -5.71 11.56 0.12
N TRP A 36 -6.49 10.64 -0.45
CA TRP A 36 -6.32 10.27 -1.85
C TRP A 36 -6.76 11.40 -2.80
N ALA A 37 -7.78 12.18 -2.42
CA ALA A 37 -8.22 13.33 -3.20
C ALA A 37 -7.22 14.51 -3.21
N THR A 38 -6.35 14.62 -2.20
CA THR A 38 -5.32 15.68 -2.15
C THR A 38 -3.98 15.24 -2.75
N ALA A 39 -3.75 13.94 -2.91
CA ALA A 39 -2.50 13.41 -3.42
C ALA A 39 -2.44 13.46 -4.96
N SER A 40 -1.47 14.20 -5.50
CA SER A 40 -1.25 14.34 -6.94
C SER A 40 0.24 14.28 -7.27
N HIS A 41 0.67 13.13 -7.77
CA HIS A 41 2.07 12.86 -8.12
C HIS A 41 2.14 11.71 -9.14
N PRO A 42 3.11 11.68 -10.07
CA PRO A 42 3.23 10.63 -11.08
C PRO A 42 3.33 9.19 -10.54
N ASN A 43 3.82 9.03 -9.31
CA ASN A 43 3.93 7.74 -8.61
C ASN A 43 2.88 7.53 -7.51
N ILE A 44 1.81 8.32 -7.51
CA ILE A 44 0.61 8.09 -6.70
C ILE A 44 -0.53 7.76 -7.64
N HIS A 45 -1.25 6.67 -7.36
CA HIS A 45 -2.32 6.21 -8.25
C HIS A 45 -3.44 7.26 -8.28
N PRO A 46 -3.98 7.67 -9.45
CA PRO A 46 -4.95 8.75 -9.49
C PRO A 46 -6.29 8.40 -8.83
N PHE A 47 -6.88 9.36 -8.13
CA PHE A 47 -8.25 9.28 -7.64
C PHE A 47 -9.21 9.98 -8.60
N LEU A 48 -10.20 9.26 -9.14
CA LEU A 48 -11.21 9.86 -10.02
C LEU A 48 -12.44 10.33 -9.24
N GLY A 49 -12.73 9.71 -8.10
CA GLY A 49 -13.84 10.09 -7.24
C GLY A 49 -14.41 8.93 -6.44
N TYR A 50 -15.59 9.13 -5.87
CA TYR A 50 -16.31 8.13 -5.12
C TYR A 50 -17.78 8.06 -5.53
N ALA A 51 -18.44 6.96 -5.23
CA ALA A 51 -19.87 6.77 -5.42
C ALA A 51 -20.53 6.33 -4.10
N ASP A 52 -21.52 7.09 -3.65
CA ASP A 52 -22.30 6.81 -2.43
C ASP A 52 -23.73 6.37 -2.79
N ASP A 53 -23.84 5.41 -3.72
CA ASP A 53 -25.12 4.80 -4.11
C ASP A 53 -25.40 3.55 -3.24
N ASP A 54 -26.66 3.34 -2.86
CA ASP A 54 -27.07 2.20 -2.02
C ASP A 54 -26.65 0.84 -2.61
N LYS A 55 -26.46 0.75 -3.95
CA LYS A 55 -25.94 -0.45 -4.63
C LYS A 55 -24.50 -0.80 -4.24
N PHE A 56 -23.72 0.16 -3.77
CA PHE A 56 -22.34 -0.04 -3.29
C PHE A 56 -22.28 -0.26 -1.77
N GLY A 57 -23.43 -0.29 -1.09
CA GLY A 57 -23.52 -0.49 0.34
C GLY A 57 -23.20 0.76 1.16
N PRO A 58 -23.18 0.66 2.49
CA PRO A 58 -23.20 1.82 3.40
C PRO A 58 -21.92 2.67 3.39
N PHE A 59 -20.86 2.22 2.73
CA PHE A 59 -19.57 2.91 2.64
C PHE A 59 -19.23 3.35 1.21
N GLY A 60 -20.13 3.10 0.25
CA GLY A 60 -19.94 3.45 -1.15
C GLY A 60 -18.77 2.71 -1.83
N ALA A 61 -18.27 3.32 -2.89
CA ALA A 61 -17.15 2.81 -3.67
C ALA A 61 -16.15 3.92 -4.02
N LEU A 62 -14.88 3.55 -4.18
CA LEU A 62 -13.81 4.41 -4.67
C LEU A 62 -13.54 4.11 -6.15
N ILE A 63 -13.24 5.15 -6.92
CA ILE A 63 -13.08 5.08 -8.37
C ILE A 63 -11.69 5.61 -8.74
N SER A 64 -10.95 4.82 -9.52
CA SER A 64 -9.64 5.17 -10.06
C SER A 64 -9.50 4.65 -11.50
N PRO A 65 -8.46 5.06 -12.26
CA PRO A 65 -8.18 4.45 -13.55
C PRO A 65 -7.88 2.96 -13.41
N TRP A 66 -8.32 2.15 -14.38
CA TRP A 66 -7.91 0.75 -14.43
C TRP A 66 -6.41 0.64 -14.79
N SER A 67 -5.65 -0.17 -14.06
CA SER A 67 -4.23 -0.44 -14.35
C SER A 67 -4.10 -1.84 -14.94
N SER A 68 -3.91 -1.92 -16.26
CA SER A 68 -3.93 -3.21 -16.97
C SER A 68 -2.77 -4.14 -16.63
N ASN A 69 -1.66 -3.58 -16.15
CA ASN A 69 -0.48 -4.32 -15.72
C ASN A 69 -0.61 -4.89 -14.29
N GLY A 70 -1.69 -4.58 -13.58
CA GLY A 70 -1.96 -5.08 -12.23
C GLY A 70 -1.05 -4.47 -11.16
N ASP A 71 -0.96 -5.15 -10.02
CA ASP A 71 -0.04 -4.78 -8.94
C ASP A 71 1.38 -5.32 -9.15
N ALA A 72 2.34 -4.78 -8.40
CA ALA A 72 3.74 -5.12 -8.54
C ALA A 72 4.03 -6.58 -8.18
N SER A 73 3.24 -7.22 -7.32
CA SER A 73 3.42 -8.66 -7.03
C SER A 73 3.17 -9.46 -8.31
N HIS A 74 2.02 -9.25 -8.94
CA HIS A 74 1.66 -9.97 -10.17
C HIS A 74 2.60 -9.59 -11.33
N PHE A 75 2.94 -8.31 -11.43
CA PHE A 75 3.82 -7.81 -12.49
C PHE A 75 5.22 -8.42 -12.42
N LEU A 76 5.83 -8.47 -11.23
CA LEU A 76 7.16 -9.05 -11.03
C LEU A 76 7.13 -10.57 -11.19
N ASP A 77 6.10 -11.26 -10.68
CA ASP A 77 5.93 -12.71 -10.88
C ASP A 77 5.83 -13.05 -12.39
N LYS A 78 5.24 -12.17 -13.21
CA LYS A 78 5.05 -12.39 -14.65
C LYS A 78 6.24 -11.98 -15.52
N TYR A 79 6.87 -10.85 -15.21
CA TYR A 79 7.87 -10.23 -16.10
C TYR A 79 9.26 -10.11 -15.48
N GLY A 80 9.42 -10.28 -14.17
CA GLY A 80 10.64 -9.97 -13.42
C GLY A 80 11.91 -10.61 -13.99
N ASP A 81 11.85 -11.90 -14.34
CA ASP A 81 12.98 -12.65 -14.90
C ASP A 81 13.44 -12.13 -16.27
N SER A 82 12.51 -11.57 -17.05
CA SER A 82 12.80 -11.00 -18.37
C SER A 82 13.25 -9.53 -18.31
N MET A 83 13.06 -8.86 -17.18
CA MET A 83 13.45 -7.47 -16.99
C MET A 83 14.95 -7.34 -16.76
N VAL A 84 15.56 -6.34 -17.39
CA VAL A 84 16.92 -5.94 -17.04
C VAL A 84 16.96 -5.28 -15.66
N LEU A 85 18.07 -5.43 -14.95
CA LEU A 85 18.26 -4.90 -13.59
C LEU A 85 17.91 -3.41 -13.48
N THR A 86 18.32 -2.60 -14.47
CA THR A 86 18.04 -1.16 -14.50
C THR A 86 16.54 -0.85 -14.48
N SER A 87 15.72 -1.61 -15.22
CA SER A 87 14.27 -1.43 -15.23
C SER A 87 13.66 -1.75 -13.87
N ARG A 88 14.18 -2.77 -13.18
CA ARG A 88 13.73 -3.12 -11.82
C ARG A 88 14.11 -2.07 -10.78
N ILE A 89 15.31 -1.50 -10.90
CA ILE A 89 15.75 -0.36 -10.07
C ILE A 89 14.87 0.86 -10.33
N MET A 90 14.51 1.15 -11.58
CA MET A 90 13.61 2.27 -11.93
C MET A 90 12.19 2.08 -11.35
N LEU A 91 11.66 0.86 -11.33
CA LEU A 91 10.40 0.57 -10.63
C LEU A 91 10.51 0.86 -9.13
N TRP A 92 11.61 0.46 -8.48
CA TRP A 92 11.81 0.74 -7.06
C TRP A 92 12.01 2.23 -6.78
N GLN A 93 12.75 2.92 -7.65
CA GLN A 93 12.94 4.37 -7.58
C GLN A 93 11.62 5.13 -7.69
N GLY A 94 10.71 4.73 -8.58
CA GLY A 94 9.40 5.37 -8.65
C GLY A 94 8.57 5.18 -7.37
N VAL A 95 8.72 4.05 -6.66
CA VAL A 95 8.11 3.90 -5.32
C VAL A 95 8.74 4.87 -4.33
N LEU A 96 10.07 5.01 -4.32
CA LEU A 96 10.77 6.00 -3.47
C LEU A 96 10.28 7.42 -3.74
N ASP A 97 10.12 7.81 -5.00
CA ASP A 97 9.62 9.14 -5.38
C ASP A 97 8.18 9.36 -4.87
N GLY A 98 7.31 8.35 -5.00
CA GLY A 98 5.95 8.39 -4.45
C GLY A 98 5.92 8.51 -2.93
N VAL A 99 6.74 7.73 -2.21
CA VAL A 99 6.85 7.81 -0.75
C VAL A 99 7.43 9.16 -0.31
N GLY A 100 8.44 9.65 -1.00
CA GLY A 100 9.03 10.97 -0.77
C GLY A 100 7.99 12.09 -0.89
N TYR A 101 7.12 12.01 -1.91
CA TYR A 101 6.00 12.93 -2.05
C TYR A 101 5.03 12.87 -0.86
N LEU A 102 4.61 11.67 -0.42
CA LEU A 102 3.70 11.52 0.72
C LEU A 102 4.31 12.04 2.02
N HIS A 103 5.58 11.71 2.28
CA HIS A 103 6.29 12.11 3.49
C HIS A 103 6.60 13.62 3.53
N GLY A 104 6.69 14.26 2.36
CA GLY A 104 6.88 15.70 2.17
C GLY A 104 5.59 16.51 2.11
N HIS A 105 4.41 15.87 2.07
CA HIS A 105 3.12 16.56 2.13
C HIS A 105 2.93 17.31 3.47
N ASP A 106 2.13 18.38 3.48
CA ASP A 106 1.74 19.10 4.69
C ASP A 106 0.20 19.18 4.81
N PRO A 107 -0.42 18.54 5.82
CA PRO A 107 0.21 17.71 6.85
C PRO A 107 0.79 16.41 6.27
N ARG A 108 1.83 15.90 6.92
CA ARG A 108 2.55 14.69 6.50
C ARG A 108 1.64 13.48 6.36
N ILE A 109 1.83 12.72 5.28
CA ILE A 109 1.15 11.46 5.02
C ILE A 109 2.15 10.31 5.22
N VAL A 110 1.80 9.37 6.11
CA VAL A 110 2.46 8.06 6.25
C VAL A 110 1.52 7.01 5.67
N HIS A 111 2.01 6.12 4.81
CA HIS A 111 1.16 5.13 4.14
C HIS A 111 0.78 3.96 5.07
N GLY A 112 1.77 3.36 5.74
CA GLY A 112 1.58 2.35 6.78
C GLY A 112 1.20 0.93 6.33
N ASP A 113 1.18 0.65 5.02
CA ASP A 113 0.92 -0.68 4.45
C ASP A 113 1.58 -0.84 3.08
N LEU A 114 2.80 -0.32 2.93
CA LEU A 114 3.54 -0.47 1.68
C LEU A 114 3.91 -1.94 1.47
N LYS A 115 3.48 -2.49 0.33
CA LYS A 115 3.71 -3.86 -0.13
C LYS A 115 3.46 -3.93 -1.63
N PRO A 116 3.93 -4.97 -2.35
CA PRO A 116 3.79 -5.03 -3.81
C PRO A 116 2.33 -4.94 -4.28
N GLY A 117 1.39 -5.52 -3.52
CA GLY A 117 -0.04 -5.44 -3.79
C GLY A 117 -0.65 -4.03 -3.69
N ASN A 118 0.04 -3.08 -3.05
CA ASN A 118 -0.37 -1.68 -2.94
C ASN A 118 0.46 -0.76 -3.87
N VAL A 119 1.17 -1.34 -4.84
CA VAL A 119 1.88 -0.62 -5.90
C VAL A 119 1.33 -1.11 -7.23
N LEU A 120 0.51 -0.31 -7.90
CA LEU A 120 0.00 -0.61 -9.24
C LEU A 120 1.00 -0.19 -10.31
N ILE A 121 1.13 -0.99 -11.36
CA ILE A 121 1.90 -0.62 -12.54
C ILE A 121 0.93 -0.01 -13.56
N ASP A 122 1.12 1.26 -13.90
CA ASP A 122 0.26 1.92 -14.89
C ASP A 122 0.53 1.40 -16.31
N ASP A 123 -0.31 1.79 -17.27
CA ASP A 123 -0.18 1.34 -18.67
C ASP A 123 1.11 1.80 -19.35
N ARG A 124 1.85 2.75 -18.74
CA ARG A 124 3.17 3.20 -19.19
C ARG A 124 4.32 2.48 -18.48
N GLY A 125 4.02 1.47 -17.66
CA GLY A 125 5.01 0.71 -16.89
C GLY A 125 5.54 1.45 -15.67
N ARG A 126 4.86 2.50 -15.20
CA ARG A 126 5.31 3.28 -14.02
C ARG A 126 4.64 2.76 -12.75
N PRO A 127 5.38 2.68 -11.63
CA PRO A 127 4.82 2.29 -10.34
C PRO A 127 4.01 3.45 -9.75
N THR A 128 2.82 3.14 -9.25
CA THR A 128 1.92 4.09 -8.60
C THR A 128 1.40 3.50 -7.29
N ILE A 129 1.61 4.21 -6.19
CA ILE A 129 1.19 3.76 -4.86
C ILE A 129 -0.33 3.95 -4.71
N CYS A 130 -1.01 2.93 -4.19
CA CYS A 130 -2.46 2.94 -3.97
C CYS A 130 -2.82 2.37 -2.59
N ASP A 131 -4.13 2.39 -2.26
CA ASP A 131 -4.69 1.88 -1.00
C ASP A 131 -4.24 2.62 0.27
N PHE A 132 -4.81 3.81 0.47
CA PHE A 132 -4.60 4.64 1.65
C PHE A 132 -5.47 4.23 2.85
N GLY A 133 -6.04 3.02 2.86
CA GLY A 133 -6.95 2.56 3.91
C GLY A 133 -6.34 2.49 5.31
N LEU A 134 -5.00 2.39 5.39
CA LEU A 134 -4.22 2.47 6.63
C LEU A 134 -3.39 3.76 6.76
N ALA A 135 -3.48 4.66 5.78
CA ALA A 135 -2.68 5.87 5.74
C ALA A 135 -3.04 6.82 6.88
N GLN A 136 -2.01 7.47 7.41
CA GLN A 136 -2.13 8.41 8.50
C GLN A 136 -1.67 9.81 8.11
N ILE A 137 -2.58 10.77 8.24
CA ILE A 137 -2.25 12.20 8.36
C ILE A 137 -1.82 12.45 9.79
N PHE A 138 -0.57 12.89 9.98
CA PHE A 138 -0.10 13.40 11.26
C PHE A 138 -0.31 14.92 11.29
N LEU A 139 -1.36 15.37 11.98
CA LEU A 139 -1.42 16.74 12.49
C LEU A 139 -0.53 16.78 13.73
N GLU A 140 0.27 17.83 13.91
CA GLU A 140 1.17 18.01 15.08
C GLU A 140 0.45 18.00 16.45
N ALA A 141 -0.88 17.77 16.49
CA ALA A 141 -1.66 17.49 17.68
C ALA A 141 -2.52 16.21 17.52
N GLY A 142 -1.97 15.07 17.95
CA GLY A 142 -2.70 14.07 18.73
C GLY A 142 -3.96 13.40 18.15
N THR A 143 -3.94 12.86 16.94
CA THR A 143 -4.98 11.90 16.49
C THR A 143 -4.41 10.50 16.28
N THR A 144 -4.44 9.69 17.34
CA THR A 144 -4.11 8.26 17.31
C THR A 144 -5.29 7.47 16.74
N GLY A 145 -5.26 7.22 15.44
CA GLY A 145 -6.16 6.24 14.82
C GLY A 145 -5.75 4.83 15.25
N VAL A 146 -6.65 4.09 15.90
CA VAL A 146 -6.43 2.68 16.24
C VAL A 146 -6.36 1.86 14.95
N THR A 147 -5.18 1.34 14.64
CA THR A 147 -4.95 0.49 13.47
C THR A 147 -5.06 -0.98 13.88
N THR A 148 -6.07 -1.66 13.37
CA THR A 148 -6.10 -3.12 13.32
C THR A 148 -5.21 -3.52 12.13
N THR A 149 -4.07 -4.17 12.41
CA THR A 149 -3.27 -4.81 11.36
C THR A 149 -4.16 -5.85 10.69
N SER A 150 -4.55 -5.58 9.44
CA SER A 150 -5.48 -6.44 8.71
C SER A 150 -4.97 -7.88 8.65
N GLU A 151 -5.89 -8.84 8.64
CA GLU A 151 -5.64 -10.29 8.66
C GLU A 151 -5.09 -10.85 7.34
N HIS A 152 -4.46 -10.02 6.49
CA HIS A 152 -3.92 -10.49 5.22
C HIS A 152 -2.56 -11.17 5.45
N THR A 153 -2.50 -12.45 5.10
CA THR A 153 -1.37 -13.37 5.25
C THR A 153 -0.08 -12.99 4.49
N GLY A 154 0.00 -11.81 3.86
CA GLY A 154 1.19 -11.33 3.14
C GLY A 154 1.81 -10.03 3.69
N THR A 155 1.03 -9.19 4.39
CA THR A 155 1.52 -7.87 4.88
C THR A 155 2.65 -8.01 5.90
N ALA A 156 2.69 -9.12 6.66
CA ALA A 156 3.66 -9.31 7.74
C ALA A 156 5.13 -9.21 7.29
N ARG A 157 5.45 -9.54 6.03
CA ARG A 157 6.81 -9.51 5.47
C ARG A 157 7.39 -8.10 5.36
N TYR A 158 6.53 -7.09 5.33
CA TYR A 158 6.89 -5.68 5.11
C TYR A 158 6.76 -4.86 6.39
N LEU A 159 6.35 -5.49 7.51
CA LEU A 159 6.19 -4.78 8.78
C LEU A 159 7.54 -4.51 9.41
N ALA A 160 7.75 -3.26 9.79
CA ALA A 160 8.91 -2.84 10.54
C ALA A 160 8.92 -3.47 11.96
N PRO A 161 10.10 -3.77 12.54
CA PRO A 161 10.19 -4.45 13.83
C PRO A 161 9.45 -3.74 14.96
N GLU A 162 9.50 -2.41 15.01
CA GLU A 162 8.81 -1.60 16.01
C GLU A 162 7.29 -1.77 16.00
N LEU A 163 6.70 -2.12 14.84
CA LEU A 163 5.27 -2.41 14.70
C LEU A 163 4.88 -3.81 15.19
N VAL A 164 5.86 -4.70 15.40
CA VAL A 164 5.65 -6.11 15.81
C VAL A 164 6.09 -6.36 17.26
N LEU A 165 7.09 -5.61 17.72
CA LEU A 165 7.70 -5.72 19.06
C LEU A 165 6.85 -5.07 20.16
N SER A 166 5.98 -4.12 19.82
CA SER A 166 5.16 -3.45 20.83
C SER A 166 4.04 -4.35 21.36
N ASP A 167 3.90 -4.41 22.69
CA ASP A 167 2.75 -5.02 23.37
C ASP A 167 1.45 -4.20 23.18
N HIS A 168 1.57 -3.02 22.59
CA HIS A 168 0.46 -2.13 22.25
C HIS A 168 0.44 -1.87 20.74
N THR A 169 -0.74 -1.59 20.19
CA THR A 169 -0.84 -1.15 18.80
C THR A 169 -0.23 0.24 18.65
N VAL A 170 0.95 0.31 18.04
CA VAL A 170 1.62 1.56 17.66
C VAL A 170 1.22 2.00 16.25
N PRO A 171 1.08 3.31 15.98
CA PRO A 171 0.80 3.81 14.64
C PRO A 171 2.04 3.68 13.74
N PRO A 172 1.87 3.45 12.43
CA PRO A 172 2.96 3.54 11.46
C PRO A 172 3.62 4.91 11.44
N THR A 173 4.92 4.94 11.21
CA THR A 173 5.75 6.14 11.06
C THR A 173 6.42 6.20 9.68
N LYS A 174 7.10 7.31 9.35
CA LYS A 174 7.90 7.40 8.13
C LYS A 174 8.99 6.33 8.10
N GLU A 175 9.60 6.08 9.25
CA GLU A 175 10.67 5.11 9.41
C GLU A 175 10.15 3.70 9.13
N SER A 176 8.92 3.40 9.58
CA SER A 176 8.27 2.11 9.27
C SER A 176 7.90 1.97 7.79
N ASP A 177 7.50 3.07 7.12
CA ASP A 177 7.31 3.09 5.66
C ASP A 177 8.65 2.82 4.95
N MET A 178 9.74 3.44 5.40
CA MET A 178 11.06 3.25 4.80
C MET A 178 11.59 1.82 4.97
N TYR A 179 11.28 1.16 6.09
CA TYR A 179 11.55 -0.26 6.24
C TYR A 179 10.82 -1.09 5.17
N ALA A 180 9.52 -0.84 4.98
CA ALA A 180 8.72 -1.50 3.96
C ALA A 180 9.23 -1.23 2.53
N VAL A 181 9.70 -0.02 2.25
CA VAL A 181 10.36 0.33 0.97
C VAL A 181 11.68 -0.45 0.78
N GLY A 182 12.44 -0.70 1.84
CA GLY A 182 13.60 -1.59 1.80
C GLY A 182 13.23 -3.02 1.43
N CYS A 183 12.16 -3.55 2.04
CA CYS A 183 11.60 -4.85 1.69
C CYS A 183 11.11 -4.91 0.23
N LEU A 184 10.47 -3.84 -0.28
CA LEU A 184 10.11 -3.73 -1.69
C LEU A 184 11.34 -3.74 -2.59
N GLY A 185 12.42 -3.06 -2.19
CA GLY A 185 13.69 -3.07 -2.91
C GLY A 185 14.25 -4.48 -3.11
N LEU A 186 14.15 -5.34 -2.09
CA LEU A 186 14.54 -6.74 -2.19
C LEU A 186 13.76 -7.47 -3.31
N GLU A 187 12.44 -7.32 -3.31
CA GLU A 187 11.57 -8.01 -4.26
C GLU A 187 11.70 -7.45 -5.67
N PHE A 188 11.86 -6.13 -5.80
CA PHE A 188 11.99 -5.48 -7.11
C PHE A 188 13.35 -5.81 -7.71
N ILE A 189 14.44 -5.59 -6.98
CA ILE A 189 15.81 -5.67 -7.54
C ILE A 189 16.27 -7.13 -7.68
N TYR A 190 16.03 -7.94 -6.65
CA TYR A 190 16.53 -9.32 -6.55
C TYR A 190 15.46 -10.39 -6.81
N LEU A 191 14.21 -10.00 -7.09
CA LEU A 191 13.10 -10.94 -7.32
C LEU A 191 12.88 -11.91 -6.15
N GLN A 192 13.26 -11.49 -4.95
CA GLN A 192 13.18 -12.30 -3.73
C GLN A 192 12.20 -11.67 -2.74
N LYS A 193 11.19 -12.43 -2.34
CA LYS A 193 10.24 -11.99 -1.30
C LYS A 193 10.97 -11.86 0.04
N PRO A 194 10.68 -10.84 0.87
CA PRO A 194 11.25 -10.76 2.21
C PRO A 194 10.82 -11.99 3.03
N TYR A 195 11.75 -12.61 3.76
CA TYR A 195 11.58 -13.90 4.44
C TYR A 195 11.23 -15.06 3.48
N TYR A 196 11.86 -15.11 2.30
CA TYR A 196 11.56 -16.07 1.22
C TYR A 196 11.55 -17.55 1.68
N ASN A 197 12.36 -17.91 2.68
CA ASN A 197 12.42 -19.24 3.28
C ASN A 197 11.16 -19.62 4.10
N ARG A 198 10.22 -18.69 4.32
CA ARG A 198 8.94 -18.93 4.99
C ARG A 198 7.82 -19.17 3.99
N VAL A 199 7.87 -20.31 3.30
CA VAL A 199 7.04 -20.64 2.13
C VAL A 199 5.53 -20.60 2.40
N ASN A 200 5.10 -20.92 3.62
CA ASN A 200 3.67 -20.98 3.98
C ASN A 200 3.09 -19.67 4.53
N ASN A 201 3.83 -18.55 4.48
CA ASN A 201 3.33 -17.25 4.93
C ASN A 201 2.72 -17.28 6.35
N LEU A 202 3.20 -18.17 7.22
CA LEU A 202 2.67 -18.27 8.58
C LEU A 202 3.05 -16.97 9.30
N ARG A 203 2.08 -16.06 9.42
CA ARG A 203 2.23 -14.77 10.11
C ARG A 203 2.96 -14.92 11.45
N GLY A 204 2.67 -16.01 12.18
CA GLY A 204 3.35 -16.33 13.43
C GLY A 204 4.86 -16.54 13.31
N GLN A 205 5.34 -17.23 12.27
CA GLN A 205 6.76 -17.46 12.05
C GLN A 205 7.49 -16.17 11.66
N ILE A 206 6.92 -15.39 10.75
CA ILE A 206 7.51 -14.09 10.36
C ILE A 206 7.55 -13.14 11.57
N PHE A 207 6.51 -13.14 12.41
CA PHE A 207 6.52 -12.35 13.65
C PHE A 207 7.58 -12.83 14.64
N GLN A 208 7.79 -14.15 14.76
CA GLN A 208 8.86 -14.69 15.58
C GLN A 208 10.25 -14.30 15.06
N ASP A 209 10.47 -14.37 13.74
CA ASP A 209 11.71 -13.95 13.10
C ASP A 209 12.00 -12.47 13.35
N ILE A 210 11.01 -11.59 13.13
CA ILE A 210 11.12 -10.16 13.41
C ILE A 210 11.46 -9.91 14.87
N ARG A 211 10.78 -10.59 15.80
CA ARG A 211 11.04 -10.48 17.25
C ARG A 211 12.42 -10.98 17.66
N ALA A 212 12.95 -11.96 16.94
CA ALA A 212 14.30 -12.49 17.13
C ALA A 212 15.38 -11.65 16.43
N GLY A 213 15.03 -10.56 15.74
CA GLY A 213 15.97 -9.71 15.01
C GLY A 213 16.50 -10.35 13.71
N VAL A 214 15.81 -11.37 13.18
CA VAL A 214 16.17 -11.99 11.91
C VAL A 214 15.83 -11.02 10.77
N PRO A 215 16.81 -10.65 9.93
CA PRO A 215 16.57 -9.71 8.84
C PRO A 215 15.69 -10.34 7.74
N PRO A 216 15.02 -9.52 6.90
CA PRO A 216 14.16 -10.05 5.84
C PRO A 216 14.90 -10.83 4.75
N ALA A 217 16.21 -10.64 4.62
CA ALA A 217 17.09 -11.46 3.80
C ALA A 217 18.50 -11.45 4.40
N PHE A 218 19.27 -12.47 4.04
CA PHE A 218 20.71 -12.50 4.26
C PHE A 218 21.40 -12.18 2.94
N GLU A 219 22.61 -11.64 3.02
CA GLU A 219 23.47 -11.50 1.83
C GLU A 219 23.66 -12.88 1.18
N PRO A 220 23.59 -12.98 -0.17
CA PRO A 220 23.83 -14.23 -0.89
C PRO A 220 25.20 -14.86 -0.61
#